data_AF-A0AAW4FR59-F1
#
_entry.id   AF-A0AAW4FR59-F1
#
_cell.length_a   1.000
_cell.length_b   1.000
_cell.length_c   1.000
_cell.angle_alpha   90.00
_cell.angle_beta   90.00
_cell.angle_gamma   90.00
#
_symmetry.space_group_name_H-M   'P 1'
#
loop_
_entity.id
_entity.type
_entity.pdbx_description
1 polymer ?
#
loop_
_entity_poly.entity_id
_entity_poly.type
_entity_poly.pdbx_seq_one_letter_code
_entity_poly.pdbx_strand_id
1 'polypeptide(L)' 'MCSGKEGTTVFLHSVYSEDIQSEDGRFTKATPWGEHRMNVDNPDAANQYEPGKSYYLNFTPAE' A
#
# COMPACT_ATOMS: atom_id res chain seq x y z
N MET A 1 25.17 -17.82 8.30
CA MET A 1 24.65 -16.66 9.06
C MET A 1 23.51 -16.07 8.27
N CYS A 2 22.27 -16.24 8.71
CA CYS A 2 21.13 -15.55 8.10
C CYS A 2 21.19 -14.09 8.55
N SER A 3 21.68 -13.20 7.68
CA SER A 3 21.59 -11.76 7.95
C SER A 3 20.13 -11.36 7.78
N GLY A 4 19.38 -11.29 8.88
CA GLY A 4 18.10 -10.60 8.87
C GLY A 4 18.36 -9.16 8.47
N LYS A 5 17.83 -8.71 7.33
CA LYS A 5 17.82 -7.28 7.02
C LYS A 5 16.85 -6.63 7.99
N GLU A 6 17.34 -5.72 8.82
CA GLU A 6 16.50 -4.82 9.59
C GLU A 6 15.78 -3.88 8.63
N GLY A 7 14.46 -3.75 8.77
CA GLY A 7 13.63 -2.93 7.91
C GLY A 7 12.26 -2.70 8.54
N THR A 8 11.59 -1.63 8.13
CA THR A 8 10.23 -1.34 8.56
C THR A 8 9.26 -2.09 7.67
N THR A 9 8.38 -2.89 8.29
CA THR A 9 7.29 -3.53 7.56
C THR A 9 6.15 -2.55 7.41
N VAL A 10 5.76 -2.29 6.16
CA VAL A 10 4.59 -1.47 5.83
C VAL A 10 3.47 -2.38 5.37
N PHE A 11 2.30 -2.20 5.99
CA PHE A 11 1.06 -2.90 5.67
C PHE A 11 0.05 -1.92 5.07
N LEU A 12 -0.42 -2.21 3.85
CA LEU A 12 -1.42 -1.42 3.15
C LEU A 12 -2.59 -2.32 2.79
N HIS A 13 -3.80 -1.85 3.08
CA HIS A 13 -5.06 -2.50 2.74
C HIS A 13 -5.88 -1.59 1.83
N SER A 14 -6.60 -2.19 0.88
CA SER A 14 -7.55 -1.45 0.05
C SER A 14 -8.67 -0.87 0.92
N VAL A 15 -8.94 0.43 0.75
CA VAL A 15 -10.08 1.11 1.39
C VAL A 15 -11.33 0.86 0.55
N TYR A 16 -12.40 0.36 1.18
CA TYR A 16 -13.68 0.06 0.53
C TYR A 16 -14.76 1.10 0.87
N SER A 17 -15.59 1.45 -0.13
CA SER A 17 -16.76 2.32 0.05
C SER A 17 -17.93 1.85 -0.83
N GLU A 18 -19.13 1.81 -0.25
CA GLU A 18 -20.37 1.48 -0.97
C GLU A 18 -20.91 2.66 -1.79
N ASP A 19 -20.46 3.89 -1.52
CA ASP A 19 -20.82 5.06 -2.31
C ASP A 19 -19.98 5.12 -3.59
N ILE A 20 -20.58 4.71 -4.71
CA ILE A 20 -19.96 4.70 -6.05
C ILE A 20 -19.48 6.10 -6.52
N GLN A 21 -19.98 7.19 -5.93
CA GLN A 21 -19.55 8.54 -6.28
C GLN A 21 -18.32 8.99 -5.48
N SER A 22 -18.01 8.34 -4.37
CA SER A 22 -16.80 8.57 -3.58
C SER A 22 -15.53 8.12 -4.32
N GLU A 23 -14.40 8.71 -3.97
CA GLU A 23 -13.08 8.36 -4.52
C GLU A 23 -12.77 6.87 -4.34
N ASP A 24 -13.01 6.36 -3.13
CA ASP A 24 -12.83 4.95 -2.79
C ASP A 24 -13.83 4.05 -3.54
N GLY A 25 -15.08 4.47 -3.69
CA GLY A 25 -16.11 3.69 -4.41
C GLY A 25 -15.82 3.53 -5.91
N ARG A 26 -15.20 4.54 -6.53
CA ARG A 26 -14.75 4.46 -7.92
C ARG A 26 -13.57 3.50 -8.08
N PHE A 27 -12.63 3.51 -7.15
CA PHE A 27 -11.44 2.64 -7.17
C PHE A 27 -11.77 1.18 -6.85
N THR A 28 -12.63 0.95 -5.85
CA THR A 28 -13.00 -0.38 -5.33
C THR A 28 -13.90 -1.19 -6.24
N LYS A 29 -14.64 -0.54 -7.15
CA LYS A 29 -15.40 -1.26 -8.19
C LYS A 29 -14.50 -2.18 -9.03
N ALA A 30 -13.27 -1.76 -9.31
CA ALA A 30 -12.31 -2.53 -10.09
C ALA A 30 -11.41 -3.42 -9.22
N THR A 31 -11.15 -3.03 -7.97
CA THR A 31 -10.21 -3.70 -7.07
C THR A 31 -10.81 -3.81 -5.65
N PRO A 32 -11.76 -4.73 -5.42
CA PRO A 32 -12.56 -4.76 -4.19
C PRO A 32 -11.77 -5.23 -2.96
N TRP A 33 -10.65 -5.92 -3.15
CA TRP A 33 -9.78 -6.39 -2.07
C TRP A 33 -8.33 -6.45 -2.53
N GLY A 34 -7.41 -6.20 -1.60
CA GLY A 34 -5.97 -6.23 -1.84
C GLY A 34 -5.20 -5.99 -0.55
N GLU A 35 -4.09 -6.71 -0.40
CA GLU A 35 -3.09 -6.48 0.64
C GLU A 35 -1.74 -6.27 -0.05
N HIS A 36 -1.05 -5.20 0.35
CA HIS A 36 0.34 -4.98 -0.03
C HIS A 36 1.20 -4.93 1.23
N ARG A 37 2.10 -5.91 1.35
CA ARG A 37 3.07 -6.00 2.44
C ARG A 37 4.47 -5.89 1.87
N MET A 38 5.23 -4.90 2.35
CA MET A 38 6.60 -4.68 1.95
C MET A 38 7.51 -4.52 3.15
N ASN A 39 8.71 -5.06 3.06
CA ASN A 39 9.79 -4.78 3.99
C ASN A 39 10.70 -3.74 3.35
N VAL A 40 10.76 -2.55 3.95
CA VAL A 40 11.55 -1.44 3.44
C VAL A 40 12.79 -1.30 4.31
N ASP A 41 13.97 -1.56 3.74
CA ASP A 41 15.26 -1.39 4.41
C ASP A 41 15.79 0.05 4.26
N ASN A 42 15.21 0.86 3.37
CA ASN A 42 15.46 2.30 3.26
C ASN A 42 14.53 3.10 4.20
N PRO A 43 15.03 3.70 5.29
CA PRO A 43 14.21 4.44 6.25
C PRO A 43 13.50 5.66 5.64
N ASP A 44 14.10 6.35 4.67
CA ASP A 44 13.48 7.51 4.01
C ASP A 44 12.27 7.11 3.17
N ALA A 45 12.30 5.91 2.59
CA ALA A 45 11.16 5.35 1.86
C ALA A 45 10.07 4.87 2.83
N ALA A 46 10.44 4.28 3.97
CA ALA A 46 9.47 3.88 4.99
C ALA A 46 8.71 5.08 5.58
N ASN A 47 9.41 6.21 5.79
CA ASN A 47 8.84 7.44 6.34
C ASN A 47 7.81 8.14 5.41
N GLN A 48 7.69 7.73 4.14
CA GLN A 48 6.66 8.25 3.25
C GLN A 48 5.26 7.71 3.56
N TYR A 49 5.18 6.62 4.33
CA TYR A 49 3.94 5.96 4.71
C TYR A 49 3.59 6.27 6.17
N GLU A 50 2.53 7.06 6.34
CA GLU A 50 1.98 7.42 7.64
C GLU A 50 0.78 6.52 7.97
N PRO A 51 0.72 5.92 9.17
CA PRO A 51 -0.43 5.14 9.59
C PRO A 51 -1.74 5.93 9.52
N GLY A 52 -2.78 5.33 8.94
CA GLY A 52 -4.11 5.92 8.80
C GLY A 52 -4.27 6.86 7.60
N LYS A 53 -3.24 7.04 6.77
CA LYS A 53 -3.36 7.72 5.47
C LYS A 53 -3.68 6.73 4.36
N SER A 54 -4.39 7.21 3.35
CA SER A 54 -4.67 6.49 2.12
C SER A 54 -3.72 6.97 1.01
N TYR A 55 -3.24 6.03 0.20
CA TYR A 55 -2.31 6.29 -0.89
C TYR A 55 -2.79 5.61 -2.16
N TYR A 56 -2.57 6.25 -3.31
CA TYR A 56 -2.73 5.61 -4.60
C TYR A 56 -1.58 4.63 -4.85
N LEU A 57 -1.91 3.40 -5.21
CA LEU A 57 -0.95 2.40 -5.68
C LEU A 57 -1.07 2.28 -7.19
N ASN A 58 0.03 2.50 -7.91
CA ASN A 58 0.10 2.34 -9.35
C ASN A 58 1.22 1.36 -9.71
N PHE A 59 0.92 0.44 -10.62
CA PHE A 59 1.90 -0.52 -11.14
C PHE A 59 2.36 -0.07 -12.52
N THR A 60 3.64 0.20 -12.64
CA THR A 60 4.29 0.36 -13.94
C THR A 60 4.99 -0.96 -14.28
N PRO A 61 4.83 -1.50 -15.51
CA PRO A 61 5.54 -2.70 -15.93
C PRO A 61 7.05 -2.56 -15.70
N ALA A 62 7.66 -3.62 -15.19
CA ALA A 62 9.12 -3.74 -15.12
C ALA A 62 9.69 -4.22 -16.46
N GLU A 63 10.99 -4.00 -16.67
CA GLU A 63 11.78 -4.62 -17.75
C GLU A 63 12.27 -6.02 -17.37
#